data_AF-R7CY79-F1
#
_entry.id   AF-R7CY79-F1
#
_cell.length_a   1.000
_cell.length_b   1.000
_cell.length_c   1.000
_cell.angle_alpha   90.00
_cell.angle_beta   90.00
_cell.angle_gamma   90.00
#
_symmetry.space_group_name_H-M   'P 1'
#
loop_
_entity.id
_entity.type
_entity.pdbx_description
1 polymer ?
#
loop_
_entity_poly.entity_id
_entity_poly.type
_entity_poly.pdbx_seq_one_letter_code
_entity_poly.pdbx_strand_id
1 'polypeptide(L)'
;MKKTLDINLSGRMFHVDEDAYQLLYDYLYNLRHAFERQEGGNEIMDDLENRLAELLLERISDRQEVVSRTIVQETIARLGQPEEIAGTTDAEPRGEEASASEEPSAENKEAKTDEEKEEGQHDEVPPHNHTEFTGRKRLFRDPDNRMLGGVLGGLAVYMNWDPTLLRLLLLIILVAGYGTVVPVYLVCWLVIPKAETAADRLSMQGRPITMENIGKMVTEGMDKAESYLHSDRPRTALQRFADAFVAVAGFLLKVLLVIIAIICSPVLLVAAVVCLALIVALFAVLFGGTAALASLPGDFWTHIQVPGDMGWGLAFCIALIVGIGLLLICLISGVCTLAFKWKGLSPRSLKVMLAIGLVSLLLSGIFYTVSALTPEVNYLLP
;
A
#
# COMPACT_ATOMS: atom_id res chain seq x y z
N MET A 1 -29.28 23.03 18.77
CA MET A 1 -28.36 23.75 17.87
C MET A 1 -28.86 23.48 16.45
N LYS A 2 -29.09 24.52 15.64
CA LYS A 2 -29.43 24.32 14.22
C LYS A 2 -28.19 23.79 13.50
N LYS A 3 -28.37 22.94 12.49
CA LYS A 3 -27.25 22.55 11.64
C LYS A 3 -26.84 23.75 10.80
N THR A 4 -25.53 23.93 10.64
CA THR A 4 -24.95 24.97 9.80
C THR A 4 -24.23 24.32 8.61
N LEU A 5 -24.31 24.98 7.47
CA LEU A 5 -23.73 24.60 6.19
C LEU A 5 -22.83 25.72 5.70
N ASP A 6 -21.78 25.32 5.02
CA ASP A 6 -20.75 26.21 4.50
C ASP A 6 -20.97 26.40 3.02
N ILE A 7 -21.16 27.65 2.59
CA ILE A 7 -21.38 27.98 1.18
C ILE A 7 -20.38 29.02 0.68
N ASN A 8 -20.05 28.91 -0.61
CA ASN A 8 -19.26 29.89 -1.31
C ASN A 8 -20.17 30.67 -2.28
N LEU A 9 -20.23 31.99 -2.13
CA LEU A 9 -20.93 32.89 -3.02
C LEU A 9 -19.90 33.87 -3.62
N SER A 10 -19.70 33.79 -4.94
CA SER A 10 -18.75 34.62 -5.69
C SER A 10 -17.35 34.73 -5.06
N GLY A 11 -16.82 33.60 -4.57
CA GLY A 11 -15.49 33.53 -3.97
C GLY A 11 -15.41 33.92 -2.49
N ARG A 12 -16.55 34.16 -1.82
CA ARG A 12 -16.64 34.49 -0.39
C ARG A 12 -17.35 33.37 0.38
N MET A 13 -16.77 33.00 1.52
CA MET A 13 -17.26 31.91 2.37
C MET A 13 -18.26 32.42 3.41
N PHE A 14 -19.39 31.73 3.55
CA PHE A 14 -20.44 32.03 4.53
C PHE A 14 -20.84 30.77 5.29
N HIS A 15 -21.05 30.90 6.59
CA HIS A 15 -21.66 29.87 7.43
C HIS A 15 -23.16 30.16 7.55
N VAL A 16 -24.03 29.22 7.16
CA VAL A 16 -25.47 29.46 6.97
C VAL A 16 -26.28 28.38 7.69
N ASP A 17 -27.38 28.75 8.35
CA ASP A 17 -28.30 27.76 8.95
C ASP A 17 -28.94 26.86 7.86
N GLU A 18 -29.26 25.60 8.17
CA GLU A 18 -29.88 24.64 7.24
C GLU A 18 -31.19 25.14 6.62
N ASP A 19 -32.01 25.88 7.37
CA ASP A 19 -33.27 26.48 6.92
C ASP A 19 -33.08 27.77 6.10
N ALA A 20 -31.95 28.45 6.27
CA ALA A 20 -31.55 29.61 5.51
C ALA A 20 -30.89 29.20 4.18
N TYR A 21 -30.13 28.10 4.20
CA TYR A 21 -29.52 27.48 3.03
C TYR A 21 -30.57 27.05 2.00
N GLN A 22 -31.61 26.34 2.45
CA GLN A 22 -32.69 25.90 1.56
C GLN A 22 -33.36 27.09 0.87
N LEU A 23 -33.69 28.13 1.64
CA LEU A 23 -34.33 29.34 1.12
C LEU A 23 -33.44 30.06 0.09
N LEU A 24 -32.14 30.17 0.38
CA LEU A 24 -31.17 30.77 -0.53
C LEU A 24 -30.98 29.94 -1.80
N TYR A 25 -30.95 28.62 -1.67
CA TYR A 25 -30.83 27.67 -2.78
C TYR A 25 -32.02 27.78 -3.72
N ASP A 26 -33.24 27.73 -3.18
CA ASP A 26 -34.48 27.86 -3.97
C ASP A 26 -34.52 29.19 -4.72
N TYR A 27 -34.10 30.28 -4.07
CA TYR A 27 -34.00 31.60 -4.69
C TYR A 27 -33.00 31.62 -5.84
N LEU A 28 -31.76 31.17 -5.62
CA LEU A 28 -30.72 31.13 -6.66
C LEU A 28 -31.07 30.20 -7.82
N TYR A 29 -31.72 29.07 -7.53
CA TYR A 29 -32.20 28.13 -8.54
C TYR A 29 -33.23 28.77 -9.46
N ASN A 30 -34.25 29.42 -8.89
CA ASN A 30 -35.29 30.10 -9.66
C ASN A 30 -34.72 31.29 -10.44
N LEU A 31 -33.81 32.04 -9.84
CA LEU A 31 -33.13 33.17 -10.48
C LEU A 31 -32.32 32.70 -11.70
N ARG A 32 -31.52 31.64 -11.56
CA ARG A 32 -30.74 31.06 -12.65
C ARG A 32 -31.61 30.58 -13.81
N HIS A 33 -32.71 29.89 -13.50
CA HIS A 33 -33.64 29.41 -14.52
C HIS A 33 -34.34 30.56 -15.26
N ALA A 34 -34.57 31.70 -14.60
CA ALA A 34 -35.16 32.89 -15.24
C ALA A 34 -34.22 33.54 -16.26
N PHE A 35 -32.91 33.55 -16.00
CA PHE A 35 -31.90 34.17 -16.87
C PHE A 35 -31.24 33.21 -17.86
N GLU A 36 -31.46 31.89 -17.76
CA GLU A 36 -30.85 30.88 -18.66
C GLU A 36 -31.20 31.09 -20.15
N ARG A 37 -32.38 31.66 -20.44
CA ARG A 37 -32.86 31.91 -21.81
C ARG A 37 -32.53 33.31 -22.34
N GLN A 38 -31.90 34.16 -21.54
CA GLN A 38 -31.53 35.52 -21.95
C GLN A 38 -30.11 35.57 -22.49
N GLU A 39 -29.89 36.30 -23.59
CA GLU A 39 -28.54 36.56 -24.09
C GLU A 39 -27.77 37.39 -23.04
N GLY A 40 -26.63 36.87 -22.57
CA GLY A 40 -25.87 37.49 -21.47
C GLY A 40 -26.36 37.13 -20.07
N GLY A 41 -27.34 36.21 -19.92
CA GLY A 41 -27.90 35.83 -18.62
C GLY A 41 -26.89 35.29 -17.61
N ASN A 42 -25.80 34.66 -18.07
CA ASN A 42 -24.71 34.21 -17.20
C ASN A 42 -23.96 35.38 -16.54
N GLU A 43 -23.70 36.47 -17.28
CA GLU A 43 -23.04 37.67 -16.74
C GLU A 43 -23.94 38.40 -15.74
N ILE A 44 -25.23 38.48 -16.06
CA ILE A 44 -26.26 39.03 -15.17
C ILE A 44 -26.34 38.21 -13.87
N MET A 45 -26.30 36.88 -13.97
CA MET A 45 -26.29 36.01 -12.80
C MET A 45 -25.04 36.22 -11.95
N ASP A 46 -23.86 36.30 -12.56
CA ASP A 46 -22.60 36.53 -11.84
C ASP A 46 -22.61 37.88 -11.09
N ASP A 47 -23.16 38.94 -11.70
CA ASP A 47 -23.34 40.25 -11.06
C ASP A 47 -24.37 40.20 -9.91
N LEU A 48 -25.44 39.44 -10.06
CA LEU A 48 -26.47 39.24 -9.03
C LEU A 48 -25.94 38.40 -7.85
N GLU A 49 -25.18 37.34 -8.11
CA GLU A 49 -24.51 36.55 -7.07
C GLU A 49 -23.49 37.42 -6.30
N ASN A 50 -22.74 38.26 -7.02
CA ASN A 50 -21.80 39.21 -6.41
C ASN A 50 -22.52 40.20 -5.48
N ARG A 51 -23.63 40.77 -5.94
CA ARG A 51 -24.42 41.72 -5.15
C ARG A 51 -25.07 41.06 -3.94
N LEU A 52 -25.54 39.82 -4.09
CA LEU A 52 -26.09 39.01 -3.01
C LEU A 52 -25.06 38.76 -1.90
N ALA A 53 -23.82 38.40 -2.27
CA ALA A 53 -22.74 38.19 -1.31
C ALA A 53 -22.32 39.50 -0.61
N GLU A 54 -22.36 40.65 -1.28
CA GLU A 54 -22.12 41.95 -0.64
C GLU A 54 -23.18 42.31 0.41
N LEU A 55 -24.46 42.10 0.08
CA LEU A 55 -25.57 42.38 1.01
C LEU A 55 -25.56 41.47 2.23
N LEU A 56 -25.17 40.21 2.05
CA LEU A 56 -24.98 39.29 3.17
C LEU A 56 -23.84 39.76 4.10
N LEU A 57 -22.71 40.21 3.54
CA LEU A 57 -21.61 40.76 4.33
C LEU A 57 -22.00 42.04 5.10
N GLU A 58 -22.78 42.93 4.51
CA GLU A 58 -23.22 44.17 5.16
C GLU A 58 -24.08 43.88 6.41
N ARG A 59 -24.80 42.76 6.43
CA ARG A 59 -25.72 42.37 7.51
C ARG A 59 -25.12 41.45 8.55
N ILE A 60 -24.00 40.80 8.26
CA ILE A 60 -23.23 40.05 9.25
C ILE A 60 -22.56 41.05 10.19
N SER A 61 -23.11 41.20 11.39
CA SER A 61 -22.46 41.96 12.46
C SER A 61 -21.30 41.14 13.03
N ASP A 62 -20.25 41.81 13.54
CA ASP A 62 -19.02 41.25 14.15
C ASP A 62 -19.24 40.22 15.29
N ARG A 63 -20.51 39.94 15.64
CA ARG A 63 -20.95 39.06 16.73
C ARG A 63 -21.81 37.87 16.27
N GLN A 64 -22.14 37.78 14.98
CA GLN A 64 -23.02 36.75 14.43
C GLN A 64 -22.33 36.09 13.24
N GLU A 65 -21.52 35.06 13.50
CA GLU A 65 -20.75 34.33 12.47
C GLU A 65 -21.65 33.51 11.52
N VAL A 66 -22.93 33.35 11.82
CA VAL A 66 -23.86 32.49 11.08
C VAL A 66 -25.03 33.28 10.46
N VAL A 67 -25.22 33.09 9.16
CA VAL A 67 -26.33 33.64 8.37
C VAL A 67 -27.60 32.86 8.71
N SER A 68 -28.51 33.54 9.41
CA SER A 68 -29.83 33.00 9.76
C SER A 68 -30.86 33.29 8.68
N ARG A 69 -31.98 32.54 8.70
CA ARG A 69 -33.08 32.66 7.73
C ARG A 69 -33.60 34.10 7.58
N THR A 70 -33.64 34.86 8.67
CA THR A 70 -34.08 36.27 8.68
C THR A 70 -33.17 37.15 7.81
N ILE A 71 -31.85 36.94 7.87
CA ILE A 71 -30.88 37.71 7.09
C ILE A 71 -31.06 37.41 5.60
N VAL A 72 -31.23 36.14 5.22
CA VAL A 72 -31.46 35.76 3.83
C VAL A 72 -32.75 36.38 3.28
N GLN A 73 -33.83 36.35 4.07
CA GLN A 73 -35.11 36.93 3.66
C GLN A 73 -35.04 38.45 3.48
N GLU A 74 -34.35 39.17 4.37
CA GLU A 74 -34.10 40.61 4.22
C GLU A 74 -33.25 40.94 3.00
N THR A 75 -32.25 40.11 2.70
CA THR A 75 -31.38 40.27 1.53
C THR A 75 -32.15 40.05 0.23
N ILE A 76 -32.95 38.99 0.14
CA ILE A 76 -33.81 38.71 -1.02
C ILE A 76 -34.82 39.84 -1.24
N ALA A 77 -35.44 40.34 -0.15
CA ALA A 77 -36.38 41.46 -0.24
C ALA A 77 -35.76 42.75 -0.81
N ARG A 78 -34.43 42.93 -0.70
CA ARG A 78 -33.71 44.07 -1.29
C ARG A 78 -33.28 43.84 -2.73
N LEU A 79 -33.00 42.59 -3.11
CA LEU A 79 -32.62 42.22 -4.47
C LEU A 79 -33.82 42.20 -5.43
N GLY A 80 -35.01 41.88 -4.91
CA GLY A 80 -36.23 41.72 -5.70
C GLY A 80 -36.58 40.24 -5.91
N GLN A 81 -37.83 39.97 -6.30
CA GLN A 81 -38.23 38.59 -6.60
C GLN A 81 -37.76 38.18 -8.00
N PRO A 82 -37.37 36.91 -8.21
CA PRO A 82 -36.87 36.45 -9.51
C PRO A 82 -37.83 36.73 -10.67
N GLU A 83 -39.15 36.70 -10.43
CA GLU A 83 -40.16 37.02 -11.45
C GLU A 83 -40.22 38.52 -11.80
N GLU A 84 -39.90 39.41 -10.86
CA GLU A 84 -39.90 40.86 -11.08
C GLU A 84 -38.64 41.33 -11.82
N ILE A 85 -37.49 40.70 -11.56
CA ILE A 85 -36.20 41.03 -12.18
C ILE A 85 -36.16 40.54 -13.64
N ALA A 86 -36.77 39.39 -13.93
CA ALA A 86 -36.88 38.86 -15.29
C ALA A 86 -38.00 39.53 -16.13
N GLY A 87 -38.94 40.23 -15.47
CA GLY A 87 -40.17 40.76 -16.08
C GLY A 87 -40.08 42.14 -16.74
N THR A 88 -38.90 42.79 -16.79
CA THR A 88 -38.75 44.14 -17.38
C THR A 88 -37.95 44.15 -18.67
N THR A 89 -38.21 43.28 -19.65
CA THR A 89 -37.95 43.57 -21.08
C THR A 89 -38.81 42.63 -21.94
N ASP A 90 -39.75 43.26 -22.64
CA ASP A 90 -40.53 42.81 -23.79
C ASP A 90 -41.55 41.66 -23.67
N ALA A 91 -42.75 41.99 -24.17
CA ALA A 91 -43.99 41.28 -24.09
C ALA A 91 -44.13 40.14 -25.11
N GLU A 92 -44.81 39.05 -24.73
CA GLU A 92 -46.07 38.65 -25.38
C GLU A 92 -46.92 37.77 -24.44
N PRO A 93 -48.27 37.84 -24.53
CA PRO A 93 -49.18 37.36 -23.52
C PRO A 93 -49.65 35.92 -23.79
N ARG A 94 -49.81 35.13 -22.73
CA ARG A 94 -50.65 33.93 -22.74
C ARG A 94 -50.97 33.60 -21.29
N GLY A 95 -52.19 33.56 -20.82
CA GLY A 95 -53.51 33.73 -21.38
C GLY A 95 -54.44 33.56 -20.17
N GLU A 96 -55.59 34.20 -20.21
CA GLU A 96 -56.67 34.02 -19.23
C GLU A 96 -56.96 32.53 -19.00
N GLU A 97 -56.92 32.09 -17.74
CA GLU A 97 -58.04 31.37 -17.16
C GLU A 97 -58.29 31.92 -15.75
N ALA A 98 -59.41 32.61 -15.61
CA ALA A 98 -59.95 33.08 -14.35
C ALA A 98 -61.00 32.09 -13.84
N SER A 99 -61.07 32.03 -12.50
CA SER A 99 -62.15 31.47 -11.67
C SER A 99 -62.19 29.94 -11.58
N ALA A 100 -62.50 29.32 -10.44
CA ALA A 100 -63.20 29.82 -9.28
C ALA A 100 -62.80 29.02 -8.04
N SER A 101 -62.97 29.70 -6.90
CA SER A 101 -63.21 29.17 -5.56
C SER A 101 -64.06 27.90 -5.53
N GLU A 102 -63.66 26.92 -4.71
CA GLU A 102 -64.56 26.16 -3.83
C GLU A 102 -63.73 25.28 -2.88
N GLU A 103 -63.64 25.69 -1.59
CA GLU A 103 -63.61 24.74 -0.48
C GLU A 103 -65.07 24.31 -0.20
N PRO A 104 -65.33 23.08 0.28
CA PRO A 104 -65.43 22.95 1.73
C PRO A 104 -65.00 21.58 2.34
N SER A 105 -64.65 21.69 3.63
CA SER A 105 -64.93 20.76 4.76
C SER A 105 -64.19 19.42 4.90
N ALA A 106 -63.22 19.42 5.81
CA ALA A 106 -63.25 18.75 7.14
C ALA A 106 -63.74 17.29 7.24
N GLU A 107 -62.85 16.37 7.64
CA GLU A 107 -62.66 15.93 9.05
C GLU A 107 -62.26 14.44 9.20
N ASN A 108 -61.17 14.20 9.96
CA ASN A 108 -60.76 13.00 10.73
C ASN A 108 -60.52 11.65 10.01
N LYS A 109 -59.61 10.75 10.43
CA LYS A 109 -58.68 10.69 11.57
C LYS A 109 -57.59 9.62 11.34
N GLU A 110 -56.43 9.85 11.98
CA GLU A 110 -55.55 8.86 12.65
C GLU A 110 -54.91 7.70 11.86
N ALA A 111 -53.61 7.90 11.63
CA ALA A 111 -52.49 7.14 12.23
C ALA A 111 -51.94 5.87 11.55
N LYS A 112 -50.64 5.99 11.25
CA LYS A 112 -49.54 5.07 11.63
C LYS A 112 -48.90 4.23 10.51
N THR A 113 -47.74 4.74 10.06
CA THR A 113 -46.43 4.05 10.03
C THR A 113 -46.16 2.99 8.96
N ASP A 114 -45.13 3.32 8.19
CA ASP A 114 -44.09 2.52 7.55
C ASP A 114 -44.38 1.79 6.22
N GLU A 115 -43.73 2.37 5.20
CA GLU A 115 -42.86 1.72 4.23
C GLU A 115 -43.47 0.68 3.31
N GLU A 116 -43.89 1.14 2.12
CA GLU A 116 -43.79 0.34 0.90
C GLU A 116 -43.08 1.12 -0.22
N LYS A 117 -42.24 0.36 -0.92
CA LYS A 117 -41.49 0.71 -2.13
C LYS A 117 -42.43 1.20 -3.23
N GLU A 118 -41.95 2.14 -4.04
CA GLU A 118 -42.18 2.25 -5.49
C GLU A 118 -41.19 3.30 -6.01
N GLU A 119 -40.16 2.91 -6.77
CA GLU A 119 -40.18 2.97 -8.23
C GLU A 119 -40.71 4.32 -8.75
N GLY A 120 -39.78 5.20 -9.13
CA GLY A 120 -40.07 6.52 -9.67
C GLY A 120 -39.01 6.93 -10.67
N GLN A 121 -39.30 6.67 -11.94
CA GLN A 121 -39.03 7.52 -13.10
C GLN A 121 -37.62 8.13 -13.22
N HIS A 122 -36.72 7.41 -13.90
CA HIS A 122 -35.62 8.05 -14.61
C HIS A 122 -36.19 8.80 -15.82
N ASP A 123 -36.08 10.12 -15.83
CA ASP A 123 -36.25 10.90 -17.04
C ASP A 123 -35.16 10.50 -18.05
N GLU A 124 -35.62 9.90 -19.15
CA GLU A 124 -34.82 9.54 -20.31
C GLU A 124 -34.30 10.83 -20.98
N VAL A 125 -33.12 11.26 -20.56
CA VAL A 125 -32.24 12.12 -21.35
C VAL A 125 -31.93 11.37 -22.67
N PRO A 126 -31.97 12.02 -23.85
CA PRO A 126 -31.81 11.34 -25.14
C PRO A 126 -30.52 10.52 -25.16
N PRO A 127 -30.47 9.38 -25.88
CA PRO A 127 -29.30 8.53 -25.91
C PRO A 127 -28.19 9.28 -26.66
N HIS A 128 -27.32 9.96 -25.92
CA HIS A 128 -25.98 10.21 -26.41
C HIS A 128 -25.36 8.84 -26.63
N ASN A 129 -25.29 8.42 -27.89
CA ASN A 129 -24.45 7.31 -28.30
C ASN A 129 -23.03 7.63 -27.83
N HIS A 130 -22.70 7.16 -26.63
CA HIS A 130 -21.33 6.90 -26.24
C HIS A 130 -20.87 5.80 -27.21
N THR A 131 -20.40 6.20 -28.38
CA THR A 131 -19.38 5.41 -29.05
C THR A 131 -18.30 5.23 -27.99
N GLU A 132 -18.26 4.05 -27.38
CA GLU A 132 -17.18 3.62 -26.53
C GLU A 132 -15.91 3.67 -27.39
N PHE A 133 -15.30 4.84 -27.45
CA PHE A 133 -13.91 4.94 -27.85
C PHE A 133 -13.16 4.27 -26.73
N THR A 134 -12.95 2.96 -26.87
CA THR A 134 -12.07 2.17 -26.02
C THR A 134 -10.65 2.68 -26.26
N GLY A 135 -10.31 3.81 -25.63
CA GLY A 135 -8.94 4.27 -25.53
C GLY A 135 -8.12 3.10 -25.00
N ARG A 136 -7.15 2.64 -25.78
CA ARG A 136 -6.39 1.43 -25.47
C ARG A 136 -5.76 1.61 -24.09
N LYS A 137 -6.26 0.89 -23.08
CA LYS A 137 -5.74 0.94 -21.71
C LYS A 137 -4.25 0.64 -21.74
N ARG A 138 -3.46 1.55 -21.21
CA ARG A 138 -2.00 1.41 -21.11
C ARG A 138 -1.62 1.21 -19.65
N LEU A 139 -0.72 0.27 -19.42
CA LEU A 139 -0.20 0.00 -18.08
C LEU A 139 0.79 1.10 -17.70
N PHE A 140 0.39 1.95 -16.77
CA PHE A 140 1.25 2.93 -16.14
C PHE A 140 1.41 2.62 -14.67
N ARG A 141 2.52 3.07 -14.09
CA ARG A 141 2.76 3.01 -12.66
C ARG A 141 2.05 4.16 -11.96
N ASP A 142 1.23 3.83 -10.95
CA ASP A 142 0.39 4.76 -10.22
C ASP A 142 1.19 5.59 -9.18
N PRO A 143 1.24 6.93 -9.28
CA PRO A 143 1.86 7.80 -8.28
C PRO A 143 0.98 8.08 -7.05
N ASP A 144 -0.34 7.86 -7.11
CA ASP A 144 -1.25 8.23 -6.03
C ASP A 144 -1.31 7.15 -4.94
N ASN A 145 -1.03 5.89 -5.29
CA ASN A 145 -1.03 4.75 -4.36
C ASN A 145 0.37 4.14 -4.11
N ARG A 146 1.32 5.00 -3.70
CA ARG A 146 2.75 4.67 -3.49
C ARG A 146 3.00 3.93 -2.16
N MET A 147 3.22 2.62 -2.20
CA MET A 147 3.83 1.86 -1.07
C MET A 147 5.13 1.14 -1.46
N LEU A 148 5.21 0.56 -2.66
CA LEU A 148 6.42 -0.09 -3.20
C LEU A 148 6.77 0.48 -4.58
N GLY A 149 6.60 1.80 -4.75
CA GLY A 149 6.81 2.41 -6.05
C GLY A 149 5.71 2.09 -7.07
N GLY A 150 4.43 2.12 -6.69
CA GLY A 150 3.31 2.30 -7.62
C GLY A 150 3.02 1.22 -8.66
N VAL A 151 3.85 0.18 -8.80
CA VAL A 151 3.68 -0.88 -9.82
C VAL A 151 2.39 -1.69 -9.55
N LEU A 152 2.15 -2.04 -8.29
CA LEU A 152 0.93 -2.75 -7.89
C LEU A 152 -0.33 -1.90 -8.01
N GLY A 153 -0.24 -0.59 -7.76
CA GLY A 153 -1.36 0.33 -8.00
C GLY A 153 -1.67 0.44 -9.50
N GLY A 154 -0.62 0.51 -10.32
CA GLY A 154 -0.70 0.48 -11.77
C GLY A 154 -1.39 -0.76 -12.33
N LEU A 155 -0.94 -1.93 -11.87
CA LEU A 155 -1.48 -3.23 -12.28
C LEU A 155 -2.91 -3.45 -11.79
N ALA A 156 -3.24 -2.96 -10.58
CA ALA A 156 -4.58 -3.03 -10.02
C ALA A 156 -5.60 -2.24 -10.85
N VAL A 157 -5.26 -1.02 -11.28
CA VAL A 157 -6.15 -0.21 -12.14
C VAL A 157 -6.28 -0.82 -13.54
N TYR A 158 -5.20 -1.37 -14.09
CA TYR A 158 -5.23 -2.06 -15.38
C TYR A 158 -6.12 -3.32 -15.34
N MET A 159 -6.06 -4.09 -14.26
CA MET A 159 -6.82 -5.33 -14.04
C MET A 159 -8.20 -5.10 -13.39
N ASN A 160 -8.55 -3.85 -13.02
CA ASN A 160 -9.77 -3.52 -12.28
C ASN A 160 -9.92 -4.29 -10.94
N TRP A 161 -8.80 -4.50 -10.24
CA TRP A 161 -8.72 -5.21 -8.95
C TRP A 161 -8.39 -4.24 -7.81
N ASP A 162 -8.67 -4.63 -6.56
CA ASP A 162 -8.27 -3.84 -5.38
C ASP A 162 -6.74 -3.88 -5.19
N PRO A 163 -6.05 -2.72 -5.16
CA PRO A 163 -4.61 -2.64 -4.92
C PRO A 163 -4.15 -3.32 -3.62
N THR A 164 -4.99 -3.36 -2.58
CA THR A 164 -4.68 -3.99 -1.30
C THR A 164 -4.72 -5.52 -1.39
N LEU A 165 -5.67 -6.08 -2.13
CA LEU A 165 -5.73 -7.52 -2.41
C LEU A 165 -4.51 -7.96 -3.22
N LEU A 166 -4.09 -7.17 -4.21
CA LEU A 166 -2.92 -7.48 -5.01
C LEU A 166 -1.62 -7.45 -4.17
N ARG A 167 -1.53 -6.56 -3.18
CA ARG A 167 -0.43 -6.54 -2.19
C ARG A 167 -0.44 -7.78 -1.31
N LEU A 168 -1.61 -8.19 -0.82
CA LEU A 168 -1.75 -9.37 0.02
C LEU A 168 -1.39 -10.63 -0.76
N LEU A 169 -1.84 -10.75 -2.00
CA LEU A 169 -1.47 -11.84 -2.90
C LEU A 169 0.06 -11.89 -3.09
N LEU A 170 0.69 -10.76 -3.35
CA LEU A 170 2.15 -10.71 -3.51
C LEU A 170 2.87 -11.12 -2.21
N LEU A 171 2.37 -10.70 -1.05
CA LEU A 171 2.91 -11.10 0.26
C LEU A 171 2.77 -12.61 0.49
N ILE A 172 1.63 -13.20 0.15
CA ILE A 172 1.40 -14.64 0.26
C ILE A 172 2.38 -15.41 -0.63
N ILE A 173 2.56 -15.00 -1.89
CA ILE A 173 3.49 -15.66 -2.82
C ILE A 173 4.95 -15.51 -2.34
N LEU A 174 5.30 -14.35 -1.76
CA LEU A 174 6.62 -14.12 -1.18
C LEU A 174 6.89 -15.04 0.02
N VAL A 175 5.90 -15.21 0.90
CA VAL A 175 6.00 -16.10 2.08
C VAL A 175 5.94 -17.58 1.69
N ALA A 176 5.23 -17.92 0.62
CA ALA A 176 5.21 -19.27 0.03
C ALA A 176 6.56 -19.70 -0.58
N GLY A 177 7.61 -18.88 -0.48
CA GLY A 177 8.98 -19.28 -0.79
C GLY A 177 9.39 -19.09 -2.25
N TYR A 178 8.53 -18.52 -3.09
CA TYR A 178 8.90 -18.16 -4.46
C TYR A 178 9.71 -16.85 -4.44
N GLY A 179 11.01 -16.97 -4.15
CA GLY A 179 11.98 -15.88 -4.22
C GLY A 179 12.12 -15.23 -5.61
N THR A 180 11.40 -15.75 -6.62
CA THR A 180 11.26 -15.19 -7.96
C THR A 180 10.38 -13.93 -8.02
N VAL A 181 9.53 -13.70 -7.02
CA VAL A 181 8.66 -12.50 -6.97
C VAL A 181 9.46 -11.21 -6.89
N VAL A 182 10.54 -11.20 -6.11
CA VAL A 182 11.39 -10.00 -5.89
C VAL A 182 12.08 -9.53 -7.19
N PRO A 183 12.78 -10.39 -7.96
CA PRO A 183 13.39 -9.96 -9.22
C PRO A 183 12.33 -9.61 -10.28
N VAL A 184 11.21 -10.33 -10.37
CA VAL A 184 10.10 -9.96 -11.28
C VAL A 184 9.56 -8.56 -10.95
N TYR A 185 9.39 -8.25 -9.66
CA TYR A 185 8.97 -6.93 -9.21
C TYR A 185 9.96 -5.83 -9.61
N LEU A 186 11.26 -6.09 -9.44
CA LEU A 186 12.32 -5.16 -9.82
C LEU A 186 12.35 -4.88 -11.33
N VAL A 187 12.14 -5.92 -12.15
CA VAL A 187 12.04 -5.79 -13.61
C VAL A 187 10.80 -4.97 -14.00
N CYS A 188 9.62 -5.29 -13.44
CA CYS A 188 8.40 -4.50 -13.68
C CYS A 188 8.56 -3.04 -13.24
N TRP A 189 9.27 -2.79 -12.14
CA TRP A 189 9.54 -1.44 -11.65
C TRP A 189 10.45 -0.62 -12.57
N LEU A 190 11.37 -1.28 -13.28
CA LEU A 190 12.28 -0.66 -14.24
C LEU A 190 11.65 -0.48 -15.63
N VAL A 191 10.81 -1.43 -16.06
CA VAL A 191 10.17 -1.44 -17.39
C VAL A 191 8.95 -0.51 -17.45
N ILE A 192 8.17 -0.40 -16.38
CA ILE A 192 6.90 0.35 -16.39
C ILE A 192 7.15 1.83 -16.05
N PRO A 193 6.87 2.78 -16.98
CA PRO A 193 7.02 4.21 -16.72
C PRO A 193 5.94 4.73 -15.74
N LYS A 194 6.26 5.80 -15.01
CA LYS A 194 5.34 6.49 -14.11
C LYS A 194 4.36 7.34 -14.92
N ALA A 195 3.08 7.39 -14.52
CA ALA A 195 2.12 8.34 -15.07
C ALA A 195 2.37 9.74 -14.47
N GLU A 196 2.97 10.63 -15.25
CA GLU A 196 3.28 12.00 -14.80
C GLU A 196 2.28 13.03 -15.35
N THR A 197 1.69 12.79 -16.52
CA THR A 197 0.74 13.74 -17.14
C THR A 197 -0.72 13.37 -16.89
N ALA A 198 -1.63 14.36 -16.96
CA ALA A 198 -3.08 14.13 -16.86
C ALA A 198 -3.59 13.22 -17.98
N ALA A 199 -3.01 13.32 -19.18
CA ALA A 199 -3.30 12.44 -20.31
C ALA A 199 -2.87 10.99 -20.04
N ASP A 200 -1.70 10.76 -19.43
CA ASP A 200 -1.25 9.41 -19.05
C ASP A 200 -2.21 8.78 -18.03
N ARG A 201 -2.68 9.56 -17.05
CA ARG A 201 -3.65 9.11 -16.04
C ARG A 201 -5.01 8.74 -16.66
N LEU A 202 -5.52 9.55 -17.60
CA LEU A 202 -6.75 9.24 -18.33
C LEU A 202 -6.61 7.96 -19.17
N SER A 203 -5.46 7.79 -19.84
CA SER A 203 -5.18 6.59 -20.63
C SER A 203 -5.00 5.31 -19.80
N MET A 204 -4.56 5.45 -18.53
CA MET A 204 -4.48 4.36 -17.56
C MET A 204 -5.86 3.92 -17.07
N GLN A 205 -6.77 4.88 -16.88
CA GLN A 205 -8.16 4.63 -16.49
C GLN A 205 -9.03 4.15 -17.67
N GLY A 206 -8.53 4.28 -18.91
CA GLY A 206 -9.28 3.95 -20.13
C GLY A 206 -10.27 5.04 -20.55
N ARG A 207 -10.13 6.26 -20.03
CA ARG A 207 -10.93 7.43 -20.44
C ARG A 207 -10.31 8.07 -21.70
N PRO A 208 -11.11 8.57 -22.66
CA PRO A 208 -10.58 9.22 -23.86
C PRO A 208 -9.91 10.56 -23.50
N ILE A 209 -8.81 10.88 -24.21
CA ILE A 209 -8.01 12.09 -24.02
C ILE A 209 -8.73 13.26 -24.73
N THR A 210 -9.76 13.80 -24.10
CA THR A 210 -10.52 14.97 -24.57
C THR A 210 -10.32 16.14 -23.59
N MET A 211 -10.46 17.38 -24.08
CA MET A 211 -10.27 18.57 -23.24
C MET A 211 -11.21 18.60 -22.04
N GLU A 212 -12.41 18.07 -22.19
CA GLU A 212 -13.41 17.96 -21.12
C GLU A 212 -12.98 16.96 -20.02
N ASN A 213 -12.46 15.79 -20.40
CA ASN A 213 -11.95 14.80 -19.44
C ASN A 213 -10.66 15.27 -18.74
N ILE A 214 -9.83 16.05 -19.43
CA ILE A 214 -8.62 16.66 -18.86
C ILE A 214 -9.02 17.75 -17.86
N GLY A 215 -9.96 18.63 -18.22
CA GLY A 215 -10.48 19.67 -17.33
C GLY A 215 -11.08 19.09 -16.06
N LYS A 216 -11.93 18.06 -16.20
CA LYS A 216 -12.54 17.36 -15.06
C LYS A 216 -11.52 16.70 -14.13
N MET A 217 -10.44 16.15 -14.67
CA MET A 217 -9.36 15.57 -13.85
C MET A 217 -8.57 16.62 -13.05
N VAL A 218 -8.43 17.84 -13.58
CA VAL A 218 -7.72 18.94 -12.89
C VAL A 218 -8.59 19.52 -11.79
N THR A 219 -9.88 19.74 -12.05
CA THR A 219 -10.83 20.21 -11.03
C THR A 219 -11.02 19.17 -9.92
N GLU A 220 -11.22 17.89 -10.27
CA GLU A 220 -11.25 16.80 -9.28
C GLU A 220 -9.94 16.71 -8.47
N GLY A 221 -8.80 17.03 -9.08
CA GLY A 221 -7.51 17.08 -8.40
C GLY A 221 -7.42 18.19 -7.33
N MET A 222 -8.01 19.35 -7.61
CA MET A 222 -8.08 20.49 -6.68
C MET A 222 -9.03 20.20 -5.52
N ASP A 223 -10.24 19.72 -5.82
CA ASP A 223 -11.24 19.35 -4.80
C ASP A 223 -10.72 18.24 -3.88
N LYS A 224 -10.02 17.25 -4.46
CA LYS A 224 -9.43 16.16 -3.70
C LYS A 224 -8.29 16.65 -2.81
N ALA A 225 -7.46 17.61 -3.27
CA ALA A 225 -6.41 18.22 -2.47
C ALA A 225 -6.98 18.94 -1.23
N GLU A 226 -8.08 19.66 -1.39
CA GLU A 226 -8.80 20.31 -0.29
C GLU A 226 -9.41 19.29 0.69
N SER A 227 -10.01 18.21 0.16
CA SER A 227 -10.56 17.13 0.99
C SER A 227 -9.50 16.39 1.84
N TYR A 228 -8.22 16.40 1.44
CA TYR A 228 -7.14 15.82 2.25
C TYR A 228 -6.79 16.69 3.47
N LEU A 229 -7.08 17.99 3.45
CA LEU A 229 -6.91 18.85 4.63
C LEU A 229 -8.01 18.60 5.69
N HIS A 230 -9.16 18.04 5.30
CA HIS A 230 -10.33 17.90 6.19
C HIS A 230 -10.84 16.47 6.45
N SER A 231 -10.13 15.41 6.04
CA SER A 231 -10.65 14.04 6.16
C SER A 231 -9.92 13.16 7.18
N ASP A 232 -10.53 13.00 8.37
CA ASP A 232 -10.30 11.84 9.24
C ASP A 232 -10.94 10.60 8.58
N ARG A 233 -10.14 9.83 7.82
CA ARG A 233 -10.67 8.72 7.04
C ARG A 233 -11.12 7.52 7.89
N PRO A 234 -12.34 7.00 7.71
CA PRO A 234 -12.74 5.71 8.25
C PRO A 234 -12.09 4.57 7.43
N ARG A 235 -11.36 3.68 8.09
CA ARG A 235 -10.77 2.48 7.46
C ARG A 235 -11.89 1.58 6.91
N THR A 236 -11.85 1.29 5.61
CA THR A 236 -12.82 0.43 4.91
C THR A 236 -12.77 -1.02 5.43
N ALA A 237 -13.92 -1.71 5.38
CA ALA A 237 -14.07 -3.07 5.93
C ALA A 237 -13.02 -4.04 5.37
N LEU A 238 -12.66 -3.93 4.08
CA LEU A 238 -11.66 -4.77 3.43
C LEU A 238 -10.24 -4.58 4.00
N GLN A 239 -9.87 -3.35 4.36
CA GLN A 239 -8.58 -3.07 4.99
C GLN A 239 -8.46 -3.73 6.37
N ARG A 240 -9.57 -3.82 7.11
CA ARG A 240 -9.60 -4.53 8.40
C ARG A 240 -9.41 -6.04 8.23
N PHE A 241 -9.99 -6.64 7.20
CA PHE A 241 -9.76 -8.05 6.87
C PHE A 241 -8.33 -8.30 6.38
N ALA A 242 -7.76 -7.39 5.58
CA ALA A 242 -6.37 -7.50 5.14
C ALA A 242 -5.39 -7.38 6.33
N ASP A 243 -5.59 -6.39 7.21
CA ASP A 243 -4.78 -6.23 8.43
C ASP A 243 -4.90 -7.46 9.34
N ALA A 244 -6.11 -8.00 9.52
CA ALA A 244 -6.34 -9.20 10.30
C ALA A 244 -5.68 -10.44 9.67
N PHE A 245 -5.78 -10.61 8.35
CA PHE A 245 -5.16 -11.73 7.65
C PHE A 245 -3.63 -11.65 7.71
N VAL A 246 -3.04 -10.46 7.52
CA VAL A 246 -1.59 -10.26 7.67
C VAL A 246 -1.14 -10.57 9.11
N ALA A 247 -1.92 -10.16 10.11
CA ALA A 247 -1.63 -10.48 11.51
C ALA A 247 -1.70 -11.99 11.79
N VAL A 248 -2.73 -12.67 11.29
CA VAL A 248 -2.90 -14.13 11.46
C VAL A 248 -1.82 -14.90 10.70
N ALA A 249 -1.52 -14.54 9.45
CA ALA A 249 -0.46 -15.15 8.65
C ALA A 249 0.91 -14.92 9.29
N GLY A 250 1.18 -13.72 9.79
CA GLY A 250 2.41 -13.39 10.52
C GLY A 250 2.54 -14.18 11.82
N PHE A 251 1.45 -14.36 12.55
CA PHE A 251 1.42 -15.20 13.76
C PHE A 251 1.69 -16.67 13.41
N LEU A 252 1.02 -17.21 12.40
CA LEU A 252 1.19 -18.60 11.96
C LEU A 252 2.63 -18.88 11.48
N LEU A 253 3.21 -17.96 10.69
CA LEU A 253 4.60 -18.04 10.25
C LEU A 253 5.57 -18.01 11.44
N LYS A 254 5.30 -17.18 12.45
CA LYS A 254 6.12 -17.12 13.67
C LYS A 254 6.05 -18.45 14.44
N VAL A 255 4.87 -19.03 14.57
CA VAL A 255 4.68 -20.34 15.22
C VAL A 255 5.41 -21.44 14.45
N LEU A 256 5.29 -21.48 13.12
CA LEU A 256 5.98 -22.46 12.28
C LEU A 256 7.51 -22.36 12.42
N LEU A 257 8.07 -21.14 12.39
CA LEU A 257 9.50 -20.91 12.60
C LEU A 257 9.97 -21.38 13.98
N VAL A 258 9.18 -21.14 15.02
CA VAL A 258 9.48 -21.60 16.39
C VAL A 258 9.48 -23.13 16.45
N ILE A 259 8.53 -23.80 15.79
CA ILE A 259 8.49 -25.27 15.73
C ILE A 259 9.74 -25.83 15.03
N ILE A 260 10.12 -25.26 13.89
CA ILE A 260 11.34 -25.65 13.16
C ILE A 260 12.58 -25.44 14.04
N ALA A 261 12.66 -24.33 14.77
CA ALA A 261 13.75 -24.04 15.69
C ALA A 261 13.84 -25.06 16.83
N ILE A 262 12.70 -25.46 17.40
CA ILE A 262 12.62 -26.48 18.45
C ILE A 262 13.10 -27.84 17.93
N ILE A 263 12.69 -28.23 16.72
CA ILE A 263 13.10 -29.50 16.09
C ILE A 263 14.60 -29.49 15.75
N CYS A 264 15.15 -28.35 15.35
CA CYS A 264 16.56 -28.21 15.00
C CYS A 264 17.49 -28.09 16.23
N SER A 265 16.96 -27.63 17.37
CA SER A 265 17.68 -27.47 18.63
C SER A 265 18.48 -28.72 19.07
N PRO A 266 17.91 -29.94 19.15
CA PRO A 266 18.68 -31.12 19.55
C PRO A 266 19.81 -31.47 18.57
N VAL A 267 19.59 -31.31 17.26
CA VAL A 267 20.61 -31.57 16.23
C VAL A 267 21.78 -30.58 16.38
N LEU A 268 21.47 -29.32 16.64
CA LEU A 268 22.46 -28.26 16.82
C LEU A 268 23.23 -28.44 18.13
N LEU A 269 22.59 -28.92 19.20
CA LEU A 269 23.25 -29.28 20.45
C LEU A 269 24.28 -30.40 20.24
N VAL A 270 23.90 -31.47 19.53
CA VAL A 270 24.84 -32.56 19.20
C VAL A 270 26.01 -32.03 18.37
N ALA A 271 25.75 -31.20 17.36
CA ALA A 271 26.80 -30.57 16.56
C ALA A 271 27.75 -29.69 17.39
N ALA A 272 27.23 -28.96 18.38
CA ALA A 272 28.02 -28.14 19.30
C ALA A 272 28.89 -28.99 20.23
N VAL A 273 28.36 -30.11 20.75
CA VAL A 273 29.14 -31.06 21.58
C VAL A 273 30.27 -31.69 20.75
N VAL A 274 29.99 -32.10 19.51
CA VAL A 274 31.02 -32.63 18.59
C VAL A 274 32.08 -31.56 18.30
N CYS A 275 31.67 -30.31 18.04
CA CYS A 275 32.60 -29.22 17.84
C CYS A 275 33.50 -28.97 19.07
N LEU A 276 32.94 -29.03 20.28
CA LEU A 276 33.70 -28.90 21.52
C LEU A 276 34.71 -30.05 21.69
N ALA A 277 34.29 -31.28 21.41
CA ALA A 277 35.17 -32.45 21.47
C ALA A 277 36.34 -32.32 20.46
N LEU A 278 36.07 -31.82 19.26
CA LEU A 278 37.10 -31.53 18.26
C LEU A 278 38.07 -30.43 18.72
N ILE A 279 37.57 -29.37 19.37
CA ILE A 279 38.43 -28.32 19.94
C ILE A 279 39.31 -28.90 21.05
N VAL A 280 38.74 -29.71 21.96
CA VAL A 280 39.53 -30.38 23.01
C VAL A 280 40.58 -31.31 22.42
N ALA A 281 40.23 -32.07 21.37
CA ALA A 281 41.18 -32.92 20.64
C ALA A 281 42.29 -32.08 19.99
N LEU A 282 41.96 -30.93 19.39
CA LEU A 282 42.94 -30.00 18.82
C LEU A 282 43.94 -29.54 19.89
N PHE A 283 43.44 -29.12 21.05
CA PHE A 283 44.29 -28.71 22.18
C PHE A 283 45.15 -29.86 22.69
N ALA A 284 44.59 -31.07 22.83
CA ALA A 284 45.35 -32.25 23.24
C ALA A 284 46.49 -32.57 22.27
N VAL A 285 46.27 -32.47 20.96
CA VAL A 285 47.31 -32.72 19.94
C VAL A 285 48.33 -31.57 19.89
N LEU A 286 47.91 -30.31 20.02
CA LEU A 286 48.81 -29.17 20.01
C LEU A 286 49.75 -29.13 21.22
N PHE A 287 49.24 -29.44 22.42
CA PHE A 287 50.02 -29.37 23.66
C PHE A 287 50.66 -30.70 24.06
N GLY A 288 50.02 -31.82 23.73
CA GLY A 288 50.51 -33.17 24.01
C GLY A 288 51.39 -33.76 22.90
N GLY A 289 51.44 -33.12 21.72
CA GLY A 289 52.25 -33.56 20.59
C GLY A 289 51.96 -35.01 20.17
N THR A 290 53.00 -35.74 19.78
CA THR A 290 52.90 -37.15 19.38
C THR A 290 52.56 -38.10 20.54
N ALA A 291 52.80 -37.70 21.79
CA ALA A 291 52.51 -38.52 22.96
C ALA A 291 51.00 -38.64 23.26
N ALA A 292 50.23 -37.57 23.02
CA ALA A 292 48.77 -37.59 23.13
C ALA A 292 48.10 -38.45 22.04
N LEU A 293 48.77 -38.62 20.90
CA LEU A 293 48.34 -39.52 19.84
C LEU A 293 48.63 -40.99 20.20
N ALA A 294 49.78 -41.27 20.81
CA ALA A 294 50.17 -42.62 21.23
C ALA A 294 49.33 -43.18 22.39
N SER A 295 48.68 -42.34 23.18
CA SER A 295 47.78 -42.76 24.27
C SER A 295 46.37 -43.12 23.82
N LEU A 296 46.04 -42.90 22.55
CA LEU A 296 44.77 -43.36 21.97
C LEU A 296 44.74 -44.89 21.86
N PRO A 297 43.57 -45.53 22.00
CA PRO A 297 43.43 -46.97 21.84
C PRO A 297 44.04 -47.44 20.51
N GLY A 298 44.82 -48.53 20.53
CA GLY A 298 45.54 -49.02 19.35
C GLY A 298 44.66 -49.24 18.12
N ASP A 299 43.39 -49.62 18.33
CA ASP A 299 42.40 -49.81 17.27
C ASP A 299 42.10 -48.54 16.47
N PHE A 300 42.23 -47.35 17.09
CA PHE A 300 42.01 -46.07 16.43
C PHE A 300 42.97 -45.85 15.25
N TRP A 301 44.24 -46.22 15.43
CA TRP A 301 45.27 -46.09 14.40
C TRP A 301 45.10 -47.09 13.26
N THR A 302 44.46 -48.23 13.52
CA THR A 302 44.19 -49.22 12.47
C THR A 302 43.11 -48.77 11.48
N HIS A 303 42.22 -47.89 11.91
CA HIS A 303 41.16 -47.32 11.08
C HIS A 303 41.58 -46.05 10.33
N ILE A 304 42.71 -45.44 10.71
CA ILE A 304 43.20 -44.20 10.11
C ILE A 304 44.58 -44.48 9.53
N GLN A 305 44.62 -44.76 8.23
CA GLN A 305 45.88 -44.81 7.49
C GLN A 305 46.42 -43.38 7.37
N VAL A 306 47.33 -43.02 8.29
CA VAL A 306 47.97 -41.71 8.25
C VAL A 306 49.16 -41.78 7.29
N PRO A 307 49.16 -40.98 6.20
CA PRO A 307 50.25 -41.03 5.22
C PRO A 307 51.50 -40.28 5.72
N GLY A 308 52.68 -40.87 5.53
CA GLY A 308 53.98 -40.23 5.81
C GLY A 308 54.53 -40.44 7.22
N ASP A 309 55.64 -39.76 7.53
CA ASP A 309 56.28 -39.81 8.86
C ASP A 309 55.36 -39.25 9.96
N MET A 310 55.57 -39.68 11.20
CA MET A 310 54.75 -39.32 12.37
C MET A 310 54.49 -37.80 12.52
N GLY A 311 55.43 -36.94 12.10
CA GLY A 311 55.28 -35.48 12.13
C GLY A 311 54.27 -34.93 11.10
N TRP A 312 54.28 -35.46 9.87
CA TRP A 312 53.32 -35.08 8.83
C TRP A 312 51.91 -35.58 9.15
N GLY A 313 51.83 -36.74 9.79
CA GLY A 313 50.57 -37.28 10.30
C GLY A 313 49.90 -36.41 11.35
N LEU A 314 50.69 -35.84 12.27
CA LEU A 314 50.18 -34.90 13.27
C LEU A 314 49.65 -33.61 12.62
N ALA A 315 50.34 -33.07 11.62
CA ALA A 315 49.89 -31.92 10.86
C ALA A 315 48.57 -32.19 10.11
N PHE A 316 48.41 -33.38 9.53
CA PHE A 316 47.19 -33.82 8.85
C PHE A 316 45.99 -33.90 9.81
N CYS A 317 46.16 -34.48 11.00
CA CYS A 317 45.12 -34.56 12.02
C CYS A 317 44.68 -33.17 12.49
N ILE A 318 45.63 -32.25 12.74
CA ILE A 318 45.34 -30.86 13.11
C ILE A 318 44.53 -30.17 12.01
N ALA A 319 44.94 -30.31 10.74
CA ALA A 319 44.25 -29.69 9.61
C ALA A 319 42.81 -30.21 9.41
N LEU A 320 42.57 -31.51 9.64
CA LEU A 320 41.23 -32.10 9.60
C LEU A 320 40.34 -31.59 10.73
N ILE A 321 40.85 -31.60 11.96
CA ILE A 321 40.11 -31.15 13.14
C ILE A 321 39.71 -29.67 12.99
N VAL A 322 40.63 -28.82 12.54
CA VAL A 322 40.37 -27.40 12.28
C VAL A 322 39.38 -27.22 11.12
N GLY A 323 39.55 -27.95 10.02
CA GLY A 323 38.66 -27.87 8.86
C GLY A 323 37.21 -28.24 9.20
N ILE A 324 37.02 -29.40 9.83
CA ILE A 324 35.69 -29.89 10.25
C ILE A 324 35.08 -28.99 11.33
N GLY A 325 35.89 -28.53 12.30
CA GLY A 325 35.45 -27.61 13.35
C GLY A 325 34.95 -26.28 12.80
N LEU A 326 35.66 -25.67 11.84
CA LEU A 326 35.24 -24.42 11.20
C LEU A 326 33.94 -24.59 10.40
N LEU A 327 33.74 -25.71 9.73
CA LEU A 327 32.49 -26.01 9.01
C LEU A 327 31.32 -26.20 9.97
N LEU A 328 31.51 -26.89 11.10
CA LEU A 328 30.48 -27.06 12.13
C LEU A 328 30.10 -25.72 12.77
N ILE A 329 31.07 -24.86 13.10
CA ILE A 329 30.81 -23.52 13.64
C ILE A 329 30.04 -22.66 12.63
N CYS A 330 30.40 -22.75 11.36
CA CYS A 330 29.69 -22.08 10.26
C CYS A 330 28.23 -22.55 10.18
N LEU A 331 27.99 -23.86 10.18
CA LEU A 331 26.65 -24.46 10.14
C LEU A 331 25.81 -24.05 11.36
N ILE A 332 26.38 -24.12 12.56
CA ILE A 332 25.73 -23.73 13.82
C ILE A 332 25.33 -22.25 13.77
N SER A 333 26.24 -21.36 13.38
CA SER A 333 25.96 -19.92 13.31
C SER A 333 24.94 -19.55 12.23
N GLY A 334 24.94 -20.24 11.09
CA GLY A 334 23.96 -20.07 10.02
C GLY A 334 22.54 -20.45 10.46
N VAL A 335 22.40 -21.61 11.10
CA VAL A 335 21.10 -22.09 11.62
C VAL A 335 20.61 -21.21 12.79
N CYS A 336 21.48 -20.82 13.72
CA CYS A 336 21.12 -19.91 14.82
C CYS A 336 20.68 -18.53 14.34
N THR A 337 21.33 -17.97 13.32
CA THR A 337 20.96 -16.65 12.77
C THR A 337 19.59 -16.72 12.07
N LEU A 338 19.29 -17.83 11.38
CA LEU A 338 18.02 -18.05 10.70
C LEU A 338 16.86 -18.27 11.68
N ALA A 339 17.08 -19.05 12.75
CA ALA A 339 16.02 -19.46 13.67
C ALA A 339 15.74 -18.45 14.80
N PHE A 340 16.77 -17.79 15.36
CA PHE A 340 16.64 -17.06 16.63
C PHE A 340 16.73 -15.54 16.53
N LYS A 341 16.77 -14.96 15.31
CA LYS A 341 17.08 -13.52 15.10
C LYS A 341 18.29 -13.07 15.92
N TRP A 342 19.21 -13.99 16.19
CA TRP A 342 20.39 -13.71 16.97
C TRP A 342 21.32 -12.86 16.13
N LYS A 343 21.98 -11.90 16.77
CA LYS A 343 23.01 -11.07 16.16
C LYS A 343 24.27 -11.92 16.00
N GLY A 344 24.20 -12.90 15.10
CA GLY A 344 25.28 -13.81 14.78
C GLY A 344 26.40 -13.13 13.99
N LEU A 345 27.41 -13.91 13.60
CA LEU A 345 28.54 -13.42 12.81
C LEU A 345 28.07 -12.74 11.51
N SER A 346 28.80 -11.72 11.08
CA SER A 346 28.46 -11.02 9.83
C SER A 346 28.46 -12.00 8.63
N PRO A 347 27.57 -11.81 7.64
CA PRO A 347 27.48 -12.72 6.49
C PRO A 347 28.76 -12.75 5.63
N ARG A 348 29.63 -11.75 5.76
CA ARG A 348 30.96 -11.75 5.13
C ARG A 348 31.93 -12.68 5.87
N SER A 349 31.94 -12.64 7.20
CA SER A 349 32.78 -13.50 8.04
C SER A 349 32.40 -14.97 7.91
N LEU A 350 31.09 -15.29 7.80
CA LEU A 350 30.61 -16.65 7.57
C LEU A 350 31.17 -17.27 6.28
N LYS A 351 31.12 -16.53 5.17
CA LYS A 351 31.64 -17.00 3.87
C LYS A 351 33.15 -17.20 3.91
N VAL A 352 33.88 -16.34 4.61
CA VAL A 352 35.33 -16.46 4.78
C VAL A 352 35.68 -17.70 5.60
N MET A 353 35.01 -17.95 6.72
CA MET A 353 35.24 -19.16 7.53
C MET A 353 34.91 -20.44 6.75
N LEU A 354 33.82 -20.44 5.96
CA LEU A 354 33.46 -21.56 5.11
C LEU A 354 34.54 -21.82 4.04
N ALA A 355 35.01 -20.77 3.38
CA ALA A 355 36.08 -20.88 2.39
C ALA A 355 37.37 -21.42 3.02
N ILE A 356 37.76 -20.93 4.19
CA ILE A 356 38.95 -21.42 4.92
C ILE A 356 38.78 -22.89 5.31
N GLY A 357 37.61 -23.28 5.83
CA GLY A 357 37.32 -24.67 6.20
C GLY A 357 37.37 -25.63 5.00
N LEU A 358 36.78 -25.24 3.87
CA LEU A 358 36.84 -26.02 2.62
C LEU A 358 38.27 -26.13 2.08
N VAL A 359 39.02 -25.03 2.06
CA VAL A 359 40.41 -25.01 1.61
C VAL A 359 41.28 -25.91 2.51
N SER A 360 41.07 -25.89 3.82
CA SER A 360 41.78 -26.77 4.76
C SER A 360 41.49 -28.25 4.48
N LEU A 361 40.22 -28.60 4.23
CA LEU A 361 39.84 -29.98 3.88
C LEU A 361 40.37 -30.40 2.51
N LEU A 362 40.37 -29.51 1.52
CA LEU A 362 40.92 -29.79 0.20
C LEU A 362 42.43 -30.01 0.24
N LEU A 363 43.17 -29.15 0.96
CA LEU A 363 44.62 -29.31 1.14
C LEU A 363 44.96 -30.60 1.89
N SER A 364 44.19 -30.92 2.93
CA SER A 364 44.30 -32.18 3.66
C SER A 364 44.04 -33.39 2.74
N GLY A 365 42.99 -33.34 1.92
CA GLY A 365 42.69 -34.39 0.94
C GLY A 365 43.76 -34.56 -0.15
N ILE A 366 44.31 -33.46 -0.66
CA ILE A 366 45.42 -33.48 -1.63
C ILE A 366 46.69 -34.06 -0.97
N PHE A 367 46.96 -33.68 0.28
CA PHE A 367 48.08 -34.25 1.03
C PHE A 367 47.94 -35.76 1.22
N TYR A 368 46.73 -36.22 1.51
CA TYR A 368 46.42 -37.65 1.65
C TYR A 368 46.67 -38.41 0.34
N THR A 369 46.20 -37.89 -0.80
CA THR A 369 46.38 -38.56 -2.09
C THR A 369 47.83 -38.55 -2.55
N VAL A 370 48.55 -37.42 -2.43
CA VAL A 370 49.97 -37.34 -2.81
C VAL A 370 50.81 -38.33 -2.01
N SER A 371 50.59 -38.38 -0.69
CA SER A 371 51.34 -39.26 0.19
C SER A 371 50.99 -40.74 -0.01
N ALA A 372 49.76 -41.05 -0.43
CA ALA A 372 49.37 -42.40 -0.83
C ALA A 372 49.98 -42.84 -2.17
N LEU A 373 50.30 -41.90 -3.08
CA LEU A 373 50.92 -42.18 -4.37
C LEU A 373 52.45 -42.31 -4.33
N THR A 374 53.12 -41.84 -3.27
CA THR A 374 54.58 -41.92 -3.11
C THR A 374 55.03 -42.84 -1.97
N PRO A 375 54.73 -44.15 -1.99
CA PRO A 375 55.19 -45.07 -0.94
C PRO A 375 56.69 -45.42 -1.03
N GLU A 376 57.36 -45.20 -2.17
CA GLU A 376 58.70 -45.78 -2.42
C GLU A 376 59.92 -44.88 -2.09
N VAL A 377 59.75 -43.60 -1.77
CA VAL A 377 60.91 -42.69 -1.59
C VAL A 377 61.47 -42.70 -0.15
N ASN A 378 60.72 -43.20 0.84
CA ASN A 378 61.16 -43.21 2.24
C ASN A 378 62.02 -44.43 2.64
N TYR A 379 62.34 -45.35 1.72
CA TYR A 379 63.23 -46.49 1.99
C TYR A 379 64.67 -46.32 1.46
N LEU A 380 65.02 -45.17 0.86
CA LEU A 380 66.30 -44.97 0.16
C LEU A 380 67.18 -43.84 0.70
N LEU A 381 66.90 -43.31 1.89
CA LEU A 381 67.82 -42.42 2.60
C LEU A 381 68.09 -43.01 4.00
N PRO A 382 69.34 -43.46 4.28
CA PRO A 382 69.70 -44.09 5.55
C PRO A 382 69.70 -43.12 6.75
#